data_AF-A0A3G1E2T5-F1
#
_entry.id   AF-A0A3G1E2T5-F1
#
_cell.length_a   1.000
_cell.length_b   1.000
_cell.length_c   1.000
_cell.angle_alpha   90.00
_cell.angle_beta   90.00
_cell.angle_gamma   90.00
#
_symmetry.space_group_name_H-M   'P 1'
#
loop_
_entity.id
_entity.type
_entity.pdbx_description
1 polymer ?
#
loop_
_entity_poly.entity_id
_entity_poly.type
_entity_poly.pdbx_seq_one_letter_code
_entity_poly.pdbx_strand_id
1 'polypeptide(L)'
;ANCIRYFPTQALNFAFKDQIKAMFKSKKDEGYALKFAKNIMSGGVAGAMSLCFVYSLDYCRTRLANDAKAGKKGGERQFNGMVDVYKKTIASDGIQGLYRGFVISCVGIVVYRGCYFGFYDTLKPIIIGDGGSFLASFALGYVVTISAGLVSYPIDTIRRRMMMTSGEAVKYKGSIDCTMQIVKNEGFMSLMK
;
A
#
# COMPACT_ATOMS: atom_id res chain seq x y z
N ALA A 1 11.85 -11.84 5.46
CA ALA A 1 11.14 -10.55 5.28
C ALA A 1 9.62 -10.65 5.53
N ASN A 2 8.87 -11.54 4.87
CA ASN A 2 7.40 -11.64 5.05
C ASN A 2 6.97 -11.91 6.52
N CYS A 3 7.60 -12.87 7.18
CA CYS A 3 7.26 -13.22 8.57
C CYS A 3 7.63 -12.08 9.56
N ILE A 4 8.77 -11.42 9.32
CA ILE A 4 9.24 -10.27 10.12
C ILE A 4 8.28 -9.08 9.99
N ARG A 5 7.59 -8.94 8.86
CA ARG A 5 6.57 -7.90 8.67
C ARG A 5 5.28 -8.20 9.44
N TYR A 6 4.91 -9.48 9.53
CA TYR A 6 3.64 -9.89 10.11
C TYR A 6 3.54 -9.56 11.61
N PHE A 7 4.59 -9.85 12.37
CA PHE A 7 4.66 -9.56 13.81
C PHE A 7 4.39 -8.08 14.18
N PRO A 8 5.15 -7.10 13.67
CA PRO A 8 4.93 -5.70 14.00
C PRO A 8 3.59 -5.21 13.44
N THR A 9 3.15 -5.68 12.27
CA THR A 9 1.82 -5.33 11.75
C THR A 9 0.72 -5.79 12.69
N GLN A 10 0.82 -7.01 13.24
CA GLN A 10 -0.18 -7.53 14.17
C GLN A 10 -0.10 -6.87 15.55
N ALA A 11 1.10 -6.57 16.04
CA ALA A 11 1.28 -5.81 17.27
C ALA A 11 0.63 -4.41 17.18
N LEU A 12 0.82 -3.71 16.06
CA LEU A 12 0.22 -2.40 15.81
C LEU A 12 -1.29 -2.50 15.62
N ASN A 13 -1.78 -3.52 14.92
CA ASN A 13 -3.21 -3.80 14.85
C ASN A 13 -3.78 -4.02 16.25
N PHE A 14 -3.13 -4.81 17.11
CA PHE A 14 -3.62 -5.05 18.46
C PHE A 14 -3.60 -3.77 19.31
N ALA A 15 -2.54 -2.97 19.23
CA ALA A 15 -2.39 -1.74 20.01
C ALA A 15 -3.37 -0.64 19.58
N PHE A 16 -3.61 -0.46 18.28
CA PHE A 16 -4.28 0.73 17.76
C PHE A 16 -5.68 0.48 17.22
N LYS A 17 -6.08 -0.77 16.94
CA LYS A 17 -7.40 -1.06 16.35
C LYS A 17 -8.55 -0.59 17.23
N ASP A 18 -8.47 -0.76 18.54
CA ASP A 18 -9.55 -0.36 19.45
C ASP A 18 -9.59 1.16 19.65
N GLN A 19 -8.44 1.81 19.74
CA GLN A 19 -8.35 3.28 19.80
C GLN A 19 -8.89 3.94 18.53
N ILE A 20 -8.54 3.40 17.36
CA ILE A 20 -8.99 3.92 16.07
C ILE A 20 -10.48 3.63 15.85
N LYS A 21 -10.98 2.46 16.26
CA LYS A 21 -12.42 2.18 16.24
C LYS A 21 -13.21 3.08 17.18
N ALA A 22 -12.66 3.41 18.34
CA ALA A 22 -13.28 4.33 19.29
C ALA A 22 -13.36 5.76 18.72
N MET A 23 -12.29 6.23 18.06
CA MET A 23 -12.20 7.56 17.45
C MET A 23 -13.15 7.73 16.26
N PHE A 24 -13.40 6.67 15.48
CA PHE A 24 -14.25 6.70 14.28
C PHE A 24 -15.58 5.96 14.46
N LYS A 25 -16.05 5.79 15.70
CA LYS A 25 -17.29 5.09 16.01
C LYS A 25 -18.47 5.78 15.30
N SER A 26 -19.14 5.06 14.41
CA SER A 26 -20.31 5.57 13.71
C SER A 26 -21.57 5.28 14.51
N LYS A 27 -22.44 6.28 14.72
CA LYS A 27 -23.75 6.06 15.35
C LYS A 27 -24.69 5.37 14.36
N LYS A 28 -25.64 4.56 14.87
CA LYS A 28 -26.59 3.81 14.02
C LYS A 28 -27.46 4.73 13.15
N ASP A 29 -27.69 5.97 13.59
CA ASP A 29 -28.54 6.97 12.95
C ASP A 29 -27.84 7.84 11.89
N GLU A 30 -26.55 7.59 11.62
CA GLU A 30 -25.81 8.38 10.62
C GLU A 30 -26.10 7.92 9.19
N GLY A 31 -26.14 8.88 8.27
CA GLY A 31 -26.27 8.62 6.83
C GLY A 31 -25.15 7.71 6.29
N TYR A 32 -25.47 6.91 5.28
CA TYR A 32 -24.54 5.93 4.69
C TYR A 32 -23.21 6.56 4.24
N ALA A 33 -23.26 7.74 3.61
CA ALA A 33 -22.06 8.46 3.17
C ALA A 33 -21.11 8.82 4.33
N LEU A 34 -21.65 9.22 5.49
CA LEU A 34 -20.85 9.55 6.67
C LEU A 34 -20.22 8.30 7.29
N LYS A 35 -20.96 7.19 7.36
CA LYS A 35 -20.43 5.88 7.81
C LYS A 35 -19.32 5.39 6.90
N PHE A 36 -19.50 5.50 5.58
CA PHE A 36 -18.49 5.15 4.59
C PHE A 36 -17.23 6.00 4.74
N ALA A 37 -17.37 7.34 4.83
CA ALA A 37 -16.26 8.24 5.05
C ALA A 37 -15.51 7.94 6.35
N LYS A 38 -16.22 7.72 7.46
CA LYS A 38 -15.61 7.33 8.74
C LYS A 38 -14.85 6.01 8.66
N ASN A 39 -15.39 5.01 7.97
CA ASN A 39 -14.71 3.72 7.78
C ASN A 39 -13.43 3.86 6.94
N ILE A 40 -13.47 4.66 5.87
CA ILE A 40 -12.30 4.94 5.04
C ILE A 40 -11.25 5.69 5.85
N MET A 41 -11.63 6.75 6.56
CA MET A 41 -10.72 7.57 7.36
C MET A 41 -10.10 6.77 8.52
N SER A 42 -10.92 6.00 9.23
CA SER A 42 -10.47 5.03 10.24
C SER A 42 -9.44 4.07 9.67
N GLY A 43 -9.73 3.52 8.49
CA GLY A 43 -8.83 2.64 7.79
C GLY A 43 -7.54 3.32 7.31
N GLY A 44 -7.65 4.55 6.81
CA GLY A 44 -6.51 5.35 6.35
C GLY A 44 -5.56 5.69 7.49
N VAL A 45 -6.09 6.13 8.64
CA VAL A 45 -5.30 6.45 9.84
C VAL A 45 -4.64 5.19 10.41
N ALA A 46 -5.38 4.07 10.53
CA ALA A 46 -4.80 2.80 10.96
C ALA A 46 -3.69 2.32 10.01
N GLY A 47 -3.91 2.48 8.71
CA GLY A 47 -2.94 2.14 7.68
C GLY A 47 -1.69 3.00 7.78
N ALA A 48 -1.84 4.33 7.87
CA ALA A 48 -0.74 5.28 8.00
C ALA A 48 0.09 5.02 9.25
N MET A 49 -0.56 4.84 10.40
CA MET A 49 0.11 4.54 11.67
C MET A 49 0.87 3.21 11.63
N SER A 50 0.29 2.18 11.00
CA SER A 50 0.97 0.91 10.78
C SER A 50 2.18 1.07 9.85
N LEU A 51 2.03 1.84 8.77
CA LEU A 51 3.11 2.14 7.84
C LEU A 51 4.22 2.94 8.54
N CYS A 52 3.94 3.82 9.51
CA CYS A 52 5.00 4.56 10.22
C CYS A 52 6.10 3.65 10.80
N PHE A 53 5.78 2.41 11.16
CA PHE A 53 6.76 1.45 11.67
C PHE A 53 7.18 0.42 10.60
N VAL A 54 6.22 -0.06 9.81
CA VAL A 54 6.43 -1.18 8.88
C VAL A 54 6.98 -0.73 7.52
N TYR A 55 6.84 0.55 7.17
CA TYR A 55 7.23 1.06 5.85
C TYR A 55 8.72 0.87 5.55
N SER A 56 9.58 1.05 6.54
CA SER A 56 11.02 0.86 6.36
C SER A 56 11.38 -0.59 5.99
N LEU A 57 10.63 -1.57 6.53
CA LEU A 57 10.78 -2.99 6.21
C LEU A 57 10.26 -3.29 4.80
N ASP A 58 9.16 -2.67 4.39
CA ASP A 58 8.62 -2.77 3.03
C ASP A 58 9.60 -2.19 2.00
N TYR A 59 10.20 -1.05 2.31
CA TYR A 59 11.26 -0.43 1.51
C TYR A 59 12.45 -1.37 1.35
N CYS A 60 12.97 -1.89 2.47
CA CYS A 60 14.12 -2.79 2.48
C CYS A 60 13.87 -4.06 1.65
N ARG A 61 12.69 -4.66 1.82
CA ARG A 61 12.24 -5.81 1.03
C ARG A 61 12.20 -5.47 -0.47
N THR A 62 11.63 -4.31 -0.83
CA THR A 62 11.46 -3.91 -2.24
C THR A 62 12.80 -3.71 -2.92
N ARG A 63 13.74 -3.03 -2.27
CA ARG A 63 15.12 -2.87 -2.77
C ARG A 63 15.82 -4.21 -2.94
N LEU A 64 15.76 -5.10 -1.94
CA LEU A 64 16.38 -6.43 -2.04
C LEU A 64 15.77 -7.31 -3.12
N ALA A 65 14.45 -7.27 -3.28
CA ALA A 65 13.77 -8.03 -4.32
C ALA A 65 14.15 -7.55 -5.72
N ASN A 66 14.30 -6.23 -5.91
CA ASN A 66 14.74 -5.69 -7.19
C ASN A 66 16.22 -6.01 -7.46
N ASP A 67 17.08 -5.86 -6.45
CA ASP A 67 18.48 -6.24 -6.52
C ASP A 67 18.67 -7.74 -6.81
N ALA A 68 17.76 -8.60 -6.32
CA ALA A 68 17.81 -10.05 -6.60
C ALA A 68 17.44 -10.35 -8.05
N LYS A 69 16.51 -9.59 -8.62
CA LYS A 69 16.17 -9.67 -10.03
C LYS A 69 17.30 -9.18 -10.92
N ALA A 70 18.00 -8.10 -10.54
CA ALA A 70 19.17 -7.60 -11.26
C ALA A 70 20.33 -8.61 -11.22
N GLY A 71 20.63 -9.17 -10.04
CA GLY A 71 21.65 -10.20 -9.87
C GLY A 71 21.42 -11.45 -10.73
N LYS A 72 20.17 -11.90 -10.84
CA LYS A 72 19.81 -13.05 -11.71
C LYS A 72 19.94 -12.76 -13.21
N LYS A 73 20.00 -11.48 -13.61
CA LYS A 73 20.20 -11.05 -15.00
C LYS A 73 21.66 -10.71 -15.29
N GLY A 74 22.60 -11.10 -14.42
CA GLY A 74 24.03 -10.84 -14.58
C GLY A 74 24.49 -9.46 -14.10
N GLY A 75 23.63 -8.68 -13.44
CA GLY A 75 24.03 -7.42 -12.79
C GLY A 75 24.73 -7.65 -11.45
N GLU A 76 25.58 -6.70 -11.02
CA GLU A 76 26.17 -6.76 -9.69
C GLU A 76 25.13 -6.51 -8.59
N ARG A 77 25.28 -7.25 -7.49
CA ARG A 77 24.42 -7.11 -6.30
C ARG A 77 24.75 -5.81 -5.58
N GLN A 78 23.78 -4.91 -5.49
CA GLN A 78 23.92 -3.65 -4.74
C GLN A 78 23.89 -3.86 -3.22
N PHE A 79 23.22 -4.91 -2.73
CA PHE A 79 23.02 -5.14 -1.30
C PHE A 79 23.30 -6.57 -0.85
N ASN A 80 24.05 -6.71 0.25
CA ASN A 80 24.39 -7.99 0.87
C ASN A 80 23.34 -8.50 1.86
N GLY A 81 22.33 -7.67 2.19
CA GLY A 81 21.24 -8.07 3.09
C GLY A 81 20.42 -6.88 3.59
N MET A 82 19.47 -7.16 4.49
CA MET A 82 18.56 -6.13 5.01
C MET A 82 19.31 -5.02 5.74
N VAL A 83 20.28 -5.37 6.60
CA VAL A 83 21.10 -4.41 7.35
C VAL A 83 21.93 -3.52 6.41
N ASP A 84 22.44 -4.09 5.33
CA ASP A 84 23.23 -3.35 4.34
C ASP A 84 22.38 -2.31 3.60
N VAL A 85 21.12 -2.65 3.26
CA VAL A 85 20.17 -1.67 2.69
C VAL A 85 19.95 -0.50 3.64
N TYR A 86 19.74 -0.76 4.92
CA TYR A 86 19.54 0.31 5.91
C TYR A 86 20.78 1.20 6.02
N LYS A 87 21.98 0.61 6.19
CA LYS A 87 23.23 1.35 6.31
C LYS A 87 23.48 2.24 5.08
N LYS A 88 23.41 1.67 3.88
CA LYS A 88 23.65 2.40 2.62
C LYS A 88 22.60 3.48 2.36
N THR A 89 21.32 3.19 2.64
CA THR A 89 20.25 4.19 2.44
C THR A 89 20.35 5.33 3.43
N ILE A 90 20.64 5.06 4.71
CA ILE A 90 20.80 6.10 5.73
C ILE A 90 22.04 6.96 5.43
N ALA A 91 23.14 6.36 4.99
CA ALA A 91 24.36 7.09 4.64
C ALA A 91 24.18 8.01 3.42
N SER A 92 23.33 7.64 2.46
CA SER A 92 23.10 8.42 1.23
C SER A 92 21.97 9.44 1.35
N ASP A 93 20.80 9.00 1.82
CA ASP A 93 19.54 9.76 1.78
C ASP A 93 18.94 9.99 3.18
N GLY A 94 19.60 9.52 4.25
CA GLY A 94 19.10 9.61 5.61
C GLY A 94 17.81 8.81 5.85
N ILE A 95 17.09 9.19 6.90
CA ILE A 95 15.80 8.57 7.26
C ILE A 95 14.74 8.85 6.18
N GLN A 96 14.80 10.01 5.52
CA GLN A 96 13.87 10.37 4.46
C GLN A 96 13.94 9.39 3.28
N GLY A 97 15.12 8.83 2.97
CA GLY A 97 15.29 7.80 1.94
C GLY A 97 14.49 6.52 2.23
N LEU A 98 14.39 6.12 3.50
CA LEU A 98 13.64 4.94 3.92
C LEU A 98 12.12 5.13 3.82
N TYR A 99 11.64 6.37 3.92
CA TYR A 99 10.21 6.73 3.88
C TYR A 99 9.77 7.35 2.54
N ARG A 100 10.62 7.31 1.51
CA ARG A 100 10.27 7.84 0.19
C ARG A 100 9.10 7.06 -0.40
N GLY A 101 8.01 7.76 -0.73
CA GLY A 101 6.74 7.18 -1.19
C GLY A 101 5.69 6.96 -0.08
N PHE A 102 5.95 7.37 1.16
CA PHE A 102 5.01 7.19 2.27
C PHE A 102 3.64 7.85 2.02
N VAL A 103 3.63 9.10 1.55
CA VAL A 103 2.38 9.86 1.31
C VAL A 103 1.50 9.18 0.28
N ILE A 104 2.05 8.79 -0.87
CA ILE A 104 1.30 8.08 -1.92
C ILE A 104 0.82 6.70 -1.46
N SER A 105 1.53 6.09 -0.51
CA SER A 105 1.10 4.83 0.11
C SER A 105 -0.14 5.01 0.98
N CYS A 106 -0.21 6.09 1.77
CA CYS A 106 -1.40 6.42 2.54
C CYS A 106 -2.60 6.68 1.63
N VAL A 107 -2.40 7.43 0.54
CA VAL A 107 -3.44 7.65 -0.49
C VAL A 107 -3.88 6.31 -1.10
N GLY A 108 -2.94 5.41 -1.41
CA GLY A 108 -3.25 4.09 -1.95
C GLY A 108 -4.12 3.25 -1.01
N ILE A 109 -3.88 3.29 0.31
CA ILE A 109 -4.73 2.60 1.29
C ILE A 109 -6.15 3.15 1.28
N VAL A 110 -6.31 4.48 1.22
CA VAL A 110 -7.60 5.16 1.18
C VAL A 110 -8.38 4.77 -0.07
N VAL A 111 -7.74 4.85 -1.24
CA VAL A 111 -8.34 4.49 -2.54
C VAL A 111 -8.71 3.00 -2.57
N TYR A 112 -7.78 2.12 -2.17
CA TYR A 112 -8.03 0.68 -2.12
C TYR A 112 -9.22 0.35 -1.23
N ARG A 113 -9.29 0.92 -0.01
CA ARG A 113 -10.42 0.70 0.90
C ARG A 113 -11.72 1.27 0.37
N GLY A 114 -11.70 2.46 -0.23
CA GLY A 114 -12.89 3.06 -0.83
C GLY A 114 -13.45 2.20 -1.94
N CYS A 115 -12.61 1.76 -2.88
CA CYS A 115 -13.01 0.85 -3.94
C CYS A 115 -13.47 -0.52 -3.40
N TYR A 116 -12.77 -1.07 -2.41
CA TYR A 116 -13.14 -2.34 -1.79
C TYR A 116 -14.56 -2.28 -1.21
N PHE A 117 -14.84 -1.29 -0.36
CA PHE A 117 -16.18 -1.15 0.24
C PHE A 117 -17.24 -0.80 -0.81
N GLY A 118 -16.94 0.09 -1.77
CA GLY A 118 -17.88 0.45 -2.82
C GLY A 118 -18.26 -0.75 -3.71
N PHE A 119 -17.28 -1.53 -4.16
CA PHE A 119 -17.54 -2.75 -4.93
C PHE A 119 -18.23 -3.81 -4.09
N TYR A 120 -17.84 -3.98 -2.83
CA TYR A 120 -18.48 -4.95 -1.95
C TYR A 120 -19.95 -4.62 -1.74
N ASP A 121 -20.30 -3.37 -1.44
CA ASP A 121 -21.68 -2.95 -1.20
C ASP A 121 -22.54 -3.01 -2.48
N THR A 122 -21.93 -2.80 -3.65
CA THR A 122 -22.63 -2.90 -4.94
C THR A 122 -22.86 -4.35 -5.36
N LEU A 123 -21.84 -5.21 -5.22
CA LEU A 123 -21.87 -6.58 -5.73
C LEU A 123 -22.49 -7.57 -4.75
N LYS A 124 -22.45 -7.29 -3.44
CA LYS A 124 -23.05 -8.16 -2.42
C LYS A 124 -24.54 -8.45 -2.64
N PRO A 125 -25.43 -7.45 -2.84
CA PRO A 125 -26.85 -7.74 -3.06
C PRO A 125 -27.11 -8.50 -4.36
N ILE A 126 -26.25 -8.32 -5.38
CA ILE A 126 -26.37 -8.98 -6.68
C ILE A 126 -25.95 -10.46 -6.61
N ILE A 127 -24.86 -10.77 -5.90
CA ILE A 127 -24.22 -12.10 -5.92
C ILE A 127 -24.75 -13.01 -4.80
N ILE A 128 -25.00 -12.46 -3.62
CA ILE A 128 -25.31 -13.25 -2.42
C ILE A 128 -26.82 -13.34 -2.15
N GLY A 129 -27.59 -12.29 -2.49
CA GLY A 129 -29.02 -12.23 -2.14
C GLY A 129 -29.30 -12.56 -0.67
N ASP A 130 -30.42 -13.23 -0.40
CA ASP A 130 -30.82 -13.69 0.95
C ASP A 130 -30.32 -15.11 1.31
N GLY A 131 -29.70 -15.83 0.37
CA GLY A 131 -29.26 -17.22 0.53
C GLY A 131 -27.74 -17.37 0.48
N GLY A 132 -27.06 -16.93 1.54
CA GLY A 132 -25.59 -16.82 1.54
C GLY A 132 -24.83 -18.15 1.55
N SER A 133 -24.44 -18.64 0.37
CA SER A 133 -23.45 -19.71 0.25
C SER A 133 -22.03 -19.21 0.56
N PHE A 134 -21.23 -20.03 1.26
CA PHE A 134 -19.82 -19.74 1.53
C PHE A 134 -19.04 -19.46 0.23
N LEU A 135 -19.31 -20.24 -0.83
CA LEU A 135 -18.67 -20.05 -2.14
C LEU A 135 -19.03 -18.72 -2.78
N ALA A 136 -20.28 -18.26 -2.64
CA ALA A 136 -20.71 -16.97 -3.17
C ALA A 136 -20.03 -15.80 -2.42
N SER A 137 -19.90 -15.93 -1.09
CA SER A 137 -19.16 -14.96 -0.28
C SER A 137 -17.67 -14.91 -0.61
N PHE A 138 -17.07 -16.07 -0.86
CA PHE A 138 -15.68 -16.18 -1.29
C PHE A 138 -15.47 -15.56 -2.68
N ALA A 139 -16.33 -15.90 -3.64
CA ALA A 139 -16.27 -15.36 -5.00
C ALA A 139 -16.44 -13.84 -5.01
N LEU A 140 -17.40 -13.31 -4.26
CA LEU A 140 -17.58 -11.87 -4.05
C LEU A 140 -16.31 -11.24 -3.51
N GLY A 141 -15.76 -11.79 -2.42
CA GLY A 141 -14.53 -11.28 -1.81
C GLY A 141 -13.36 -11.28 -2.79
N TYR A 142 -13.25 -12.32 -3.62
CA TYR A 142 -12.21 -12.44 -4.64
C TYR A 142 -12.34 -11.38 -5.74
N VAL A 143 -13.54 -11.24 -6.34
CA VAL A 143 -13.81 -10.25 -7.40
C VAL A 143 -13.59 -8.82 -6.90
N VAL A 144 -14.09 -8.51 -5.70
CA VAL A 144 -13.91 -7.19 -5.07
C VAL A 144 -12.43 -6.91 -4.84
N THR A 145 -11.67 -7.88 -4.35
CA THR A 145 -10.22 -7.72 -4.07
C THR A 145 -9.43 -7.48 -5.36
N ILE A 146 -9.71 -8.23 -6.42
CA ILE A 146 -9.06 -8.03 -7.73
C ILE A 146 -9.39 -6.65 -8.28
N SER A 147 -10.68 -6.29 -8.29
CA SER A 147 -11.13 -5.02 -8.88
C SER A 147 -10.55 -3.82 -8.12
N ALA A 148 -10.62 -3.83 -6.79
CA ALA A 148 -10.01 -2.78 -5.96
C ALA A 148 -8.48 -2.74 -6.14
N GLY A 149 -7.84 -3.92 -6.24
CA GLY A 149 -6.42 -4.06 -6.52
C GLY A 149 -6.03 -3.38 -7.84
N LEU A 150 -6.74 -3.67 -8.92
CA LEU A 150 -6.51 -3.09 -10.25
C LEU A 150 -6.66 -1.56 -10.25
N VAL A 151 -7.69 -1.02 -9.59
CA VAL A 151 -7.88 0.43 -9.50
C VAL A 151 -6.76 1.09 -8.70
N SER A 152 -6.29 0.44 -7.63
CA SER A 152 -5.19 0.96 -6.80
C SER A 152 -3.79 0.73 -7.39
N TYR A 153 -3.68 -0.07 -8.45
CA TYR A 153 -2.40 -0.54 -8.99
C TYR A 153 -1.48 0.59 -9.47
N PRO A 154 -1.96 1.62 -10.19
CA PRO A 154 -1.13 2.78 -10.57
C PRO A 154 -0.45 3.45 -9.36
N ILE A 155 -1.16 3.52 -8.24
CA ILE A 155 -0.67 4.15 -7.01
C ILE A 155 0.45 3.30 -6.39
N ASP A 156 0.31 1.97 -6.42
CA ASP A 156 1.36 1.05 -5.97
C ASP A 156 2.60 1.11 -6.88
N THR A 157 2.42 1.25 -8.18
CA THR A 157 3.53 1.42 -9.13
C THR A 157 4.29 2.72 -8.86
N ILE A 158 3.60 3.84 -8.65
CA ILE A 158 4.23 5.13 -8.28
C ILE A 158 4.98 4.99 -6.96
N ARG A 159 4.35 4.37 -5.94
CA ARG A 159 4.99 4.10 -4.63
C ARG A 159 6.31 3.36 -4.82
N ARG A 160 6.32 2.25 -5.56
CA ARG A 160 7.51 1.43 -5.77
C ARG A 160 8.57 2.16 -6.58
N ARG A 161 8.19 2.87 -7.64
CA ARG A 161 9.11 3.69 -8.44
C ARG A 161 9.80 4.75 -7.58
N MET A 162 9.05 5.41 -6.69
CA MET A 162 9.63 6.37 -5.74
C MET A 162 10.61 5.70 -4.76
N MET A 163 10.29 4.54 -4.21
CA MET A 163 11.22 3.79 -3.33
C MET A 163 12.53 3.42 -4.05
N MET A 164 12.47 3.15 -5.36
CA MET A 164 13.65 2.78 -6.13
C MET A 164 14.58 3.96 -6.43
N THR A 165 14.18 5.21 -6.20
CA THR A 165 15.07 6.37 -6.37
C THR A 165 15.95 6.68 -5.16
N SER A 166 15.74 6.00 -4.03
CA SER A 166 16.56 6.21 -2.84
C SER A 166 17.98 5.66 -3.05
N GLY A 167 18.99 6.50 -2.85
CA GLY A 167 20.39 6.21 -3.16
C GLY A 167 20.83 6.51 -4.60
N GLU A 168 19.93 6.98 -5.47
CA GLU A 168 20.25 7.38 -6.85
C GLU A 168 20.50 8.89 -6.95
N ALA A 169 21.29 9.32 -7.94
CA ALA A 169 21.57 10.74 -8.19
C ALA A 169 20.31 11.52 -8.63
N VAL A 170 19.42 10.88 -9.38
CA VAL A 170 18.17 11.47 -9.87
C VAL A 170 16.99 10.94 -9.04
N LYS A 171 16.28 11.86 -8.39
CA LYS A 171 15.17 11.56 -7.49
C LYS A 171 13.91 12.25 -7.98
N TYR A 172 12.76 11.59 -7.88
CA TYR A 172 11.48 12.25 -8.07
C TYR A 172 11.22 13.24 -6.94
N LYS A 173 10.82 14.47 -7.27
CA LYS A 173 10.54 15.53 -6.29
C LYS A 173 9.29 15.23 -5.45
N GLY A 174 8.41 14.39 -5.97
CA GLY A 174 7.18 13.98 -5.30
C GLY A 174 6.39 12.97 -6.12
N SER A 175 5.24 12.57 -5.61
CA SER A 175 4.40 11.56 -6.24
C SER A 175 3.78 12.05 -7.55
N ILE A 176 3.40 13.33 -7.62
CA ILE A 176 2.86 13.95 -8.84
C ILE A 176 3.95 14.06 -9.91
N ASP A 177 5.15 14.49 -9.53
CA ASP A 177 6.32 14.53 -10.42
C ASP A 177 6.67 13.15 -10.96
N CYS A 178 6.67 12.12 -10.10
CA CYS A 178 6.84 10.73 -10.51
C CYS A 178 5.78 10.30 -11.53
N THR A 179 4.50 10.56 -11.27
CA THR A 179 3.41 10.24 -12.21
C THR A 179 3.60 10.93 -13.56
N MET A 180 3.88 12.23 -13.56
CA MET A 180 4.07 13.00 -14.79
C MET A 180 5.25 12.49 -15.61
N GLN A 181 6.38 12.19 -14.96
CA GLN A 181 7.56 11.67 -15.65
C GLN A 181 7.32 10.26 -16.20
N ILE A 182 6.65 9.37 -15.46
CA ILE A 182 6.29 8.03 -15.96
C ILE A 182 5.37 8.14 -17.17
N VAL A 183 4.30 8.94 -17.08
CA VAL A 183 3.34 9.10 -18.18
C VAL A 183 4.01 9.72 -19.42
N LYS A 184 4.89 10.71 -19.22
CA LYS A 184 5.60 11.39 -20.32
C LYS A 184 6.66 10.51 -20.98
N ASN A 185 7.40 9.70 -20.22
CA ASN A 185 8.56 8.97 -20.71
C ASN A 185 8.25 7.50 -21.08
N GLU A 186 7.33 6.86 -20.37
CA GLU A 186 7.02 5.42 -20.51
C GLU A 186 5.56 5.14 -20.95
N GLY A 187 4.71 6.18 -20.94
CA GLY A 187 3.29 6.09 -21.28
C GLY A 187 2.40 5.62 -20.14
N PHE A 188 1.09 5.88 -20.25
CA PHE A 188 0.09 5.57 -19.22
C PHE A 188 0.05 4.07 -18.85
N MET A 189 0.23 3.18 -19.83
CA MET A 189 0.25 1.72 -19.61
C MET A 189 1.39 1.27 -18.70
N SER A 190 2.45 2.08 -18.54
CA SER A 190 3.52 1.74 -17.60
C SER A 190 3.10 1.83 -16.13
N LEU A 191 2.00 2.51 -15.81
CA LEU A 191 1.45 2.53 -14.45
C LEU A 191 0.81 1.18 -14.06
N MET A 192 0.49 0.34 -15.05
CA MET A 192 -0.11 -0.99 -14.85
C MET A 192 0.90 -2.14 -14.97
N LYS A 193 2.20 -1.84 -15.01
CA LYS A 193 3.32 -2.81 -15.02
C LYS A 193 3.90 -3.01 -13.62
#